data_AF-A0A9X1C5T6-F1
#
_entry.id   AF-A0A9X1C5T6-F1
#
_cell.length_a   1.000
_cell.length_b   1.000
_cell.length_c   1.000
_cell.angle_alpha   90.00
_cell.angle_beta   90.00
_cell.angle_gamma   90.00
#
_symmetry.space_group_name_H-M   'P 1'
#
loop_
_entity.id
_entity.type
_entity.pdbx_description
1 polymer ?
#
loop_
_entity_poly.entity_id
_entity_poly.type
_entity_poly.pdbx_seq_one_letter_code
_entity_poly.pdbx_strand_id
1 'polypeptide(L)' 'MNSHILGYTTRQTWDEEIAQNTEMFFEADRLDAQAYKIIESYSGDPVTWARFLEAKKLADAQRTAAYRDWMRIRRAMRK' A
#
# COMPACT_ATOMS: atom_id res chain seq x y z
N MET A 1 30.00 -3.10 -25.78
CA MET A 1 30.03 -2.60 -24.38
C MET A 1 28.65 -2.07 -23.97
N ASN A 2 27.56 -2.85 -24.12
CA ASN A 2 26.17 -2.36 -23.93
C ASN A 2 25.39 -3.13 -22.85
N SER A 3 25.89 -4.27 -22.40
CA SER A 3 25.20 -5.16 -21.45
C SER A 3 25.11 -4.56 -20.04
N HIS A 4 26.11 -3.76 -19.64
CA HIS A 4 26.14 -3.14 -18.31
C HIS A 4 25.13 -1.99 -18.16
N ILE A 5 24.89 -1.21 -19.22
CA ILE A 5 23.93 -0.09 -19.19
C ILE A 5 22.49 -0.62 -19.11
N LEU A 6 22.17 -1.66 -19.87
CA LEU A 6 20.85 -2.31 -19.84
C LEU A 6 20.53 -2.96 -18.48
N GLY A 7 21.53 -3.58 -17.84
CA GLY A 7 21.39 -4.16 -16.51
C GLY A 7 21.17 -3.11 -15.41
N TYR A 8 21.83 -1.95 -15.52
CA TYR A 8 21.70 -0.85 -14.58
C TYR A 8 20.32 -0.18 -14.66
N THR A 9 19.85 0.14 -15.87
CA THR A 9 18.52 0.73 -16.07
C THR A 9 17.41 -0.20 -15.59
N THR A 10 17.49 -1.50 -15.91
CA THR A 10 16.50 -2.48 -15.45
C THR A 10 16.44 -2.56 -13.92
N ARG A 11 17.60 -2.51 -13.25
CA ARG A 11 17.65 -2.54 -11.78
C ARG A 11 17.04 -1.28 -11.16
N GLN A 12 17.34 -0.10 -11.69
CA GLN A 12 16.75 1.15 -11.22
C GLN A 12 15.22 1.17 -11.37
N THR A 13 14.70 0.64 -12.49
CA THR A 13 13.25 0.53 -12.69
C THR A 13 12.60 -0.37 -11.64
N TRP A 14 13.22 -1.49 -11.27
CA TRP A 14 12.68 -2.35 -10.20
C TRP A 14 12.75 -1.69 -8.83
N ASP A 15 13.84 -1.01 -8.51
CA ASP A 15 13.98 -0.31 -7.23
C ASP A 15 12.90 0.79 -7.09
N GLU A 16 12.58 1.52 -8.17
CA GLU A 16 11.50 2.51 -8.21
C GLU A 16 10.11 1.86 -8.04
N GLU A 17 9.80 0.78 -8.76
CA GLU A 17 8.51 0.08 -8.61
C GLU A 17 8.33 -0.48 -7.18
N ILE A 18 9.40 -1.02 -6.59
CA ILE A 18 9.37 -1.53 -5.20
C ILE A 18 9.18 -0.37 -4.20
N ALA A 19 9.83 0.76 -4.42
CA ALA A 19 9.67 1.94 -3.56
C ALA A 19 8.23 2.47 -3.61
N GLN A 20 7.63 2.57 -4.80
CA GLN A 20 6.22 2.95 -4.96
C GLN A 20 5.29 1.96 -4.26
N ASN A 21 5.52 0.65 -4.43
CA ASN A 21 4.72 -0.38 -3.76
C ASN A 21 4.82 -0.28 -2.22
N THR A 22 6.02 0.02 -1.72
CA THR A 22 6.28 0.24 -0.30
C THR A 22 5.50 1.44 0.24
N GLU A 23 5.48 2.55 -0.51
CA GLU A 23 4.68 3.73 -0.18
C GLU A 23 3.17 3.40 -0.12
N MET A 24 2.68 2.55 -1.02
CA MET A 24 1.28 2.11 -0.99
C MET A 24 0.93 1.36 0.31
N PHE A 25 1.82 0.51 0.82
CA PHE A 25 1.62 -0.17 2.11
C PHE A 25 1.68 0.81 3.29
N PHE A 26 2.60 1.78 3.26
CA PHE A 26 2.67 2.83 4.27
C PHE A 26 1.38 3.66 4.32
N GLU A 27 0.81 4.01 3.17
CA GLU A 27 -0.46 4.74 3.14
C GLU A 27 -1.62 3.89 3.66
N ALA A 28 -1.62 2.57 3.39
CA ALA A 28 -2.60 1.66 4.00
C ALA A 28 -2.50 1.66 5.53
N ASP A 29 -1.30 1.61 6.08
CA ASP A 29 -1.07 1.66 7.54
C ASP A 29 -1.46 3.00 8.15
N ARG A 30 -1.21 4.09 7.42
CA ARG A 30 -1.62 5.42 7.84
C ARG A 30 -3.15 5.55 7.88
N LEU A 31 -3.85 5.08 6.86
CA LEU A 31 -5.32 5.06 6.82
C LEU A 31 -5.88 4.18 7.96
N ASP A 32 -5.24 3.05 8.24
CA ASP A 32 -5.65 2.17 9.31
C ASP A 32 -5.51 2.84 10.70
N ALA A 33 -4.37 3.49 10.93
CA ALA A 33 -4.14 4.26 12.15
C ALA A 33 -5.15 5.42 12.28
N GLN A 34 -5.51 6.08 11.18
CA GLN A 34 -6.55 7.11 11.18
C GLN A 34 -7.93 6.54 11.53
N ALA A 35 -8.26 5.33 11.06
CA ALA A 35 -9.51 4.68 11.43
C ALA A 35 -9.59 4.52 12.96
N TYR A 36 -8.54 4.02 13.61
CA TYR A 36 -8.55 3.85 15.06
C TYR A 36 -8.66 5.17 15.85
N LYS A 37 -8.14 6.28 15.31
CA LYS A 37 -8.34 7.61 15.92
C LYS A 37 -9.81 8.03 15.98
N ILE A 38 -10.65 7.55 15.05
CA ILE A 38 -12.10 7.86 15.05
C ILE A 38 -12.79 7.30 16.31
N ILE A 39 -12.31 6.16 16.81
CA ILE A 39 -12.90 5.46 17.95
C ILE A 39 -12.10 5.60 19.25
N GLU A 40 -11.09 6.48 19.28
CA GLU A 40 -10.19 6.65 20.44
C GLU A 40 -10.96 7.00 21.73
N SER A 41 -12.07 7.74 21.62
CA SER A 41 -12.98 8.08 22.73
C SER A 41 -14.41 7.61 22.47
N TYR A 42 -14.57 6.47 21.80
CA TYR A 42 -15.87 5.96 21.39
C TYR A 42 -16.79 5.65 22.58
N SER A 43 -17.98 6.26 22.60
CA SER A 43 -18.96 6.14 23.69
C SER A 43 -20.16 5.26 23.33
N GLY A 44 -20.10 4.50 22.23
CA GLY A 44 -21.17 3.59 21.81
C GLY A 44 -22.17 4.15 20.78
N ASP A 45 -21.89 5.29 20.15
CA ASP A 45 -22.77 5.87 19.14
C ASP A 45 -22.67 5.18 17.75
N PRO A 46 -23.78 4.74 17.15
CA PRO A 46 -23.72 4.00 15.89
C PRO A 46 -23.08 4.75 14.71
N VAL A 47 -23.08 6.08 14.75
CA VAL A 47 -22.56 6.93 13.68
C VAL A 47 -21.03 6.92 13.65
N THR A 48 -20.37 7.06 14.80
CA THR A 48 -18.90 6.98 14.90
C THR A 48 -18.42 5.59 14.53
N TRP A 49 -19.15 4.54 14.92
CA TRP A 49 -18.85 3.18 14.49
C TRP A 49 -18.94 3.00 12.96
N ALA A 50 -19.98 3.54 12.33
CA ALA A 50 -20.10 3.50 10.87
C ALA A 50 -18.93 4.21 10.18
N ARG A 51 -18.51 5.39 10.69
CA ARG A 51 -17.35 6.12 10.16
C ARG A 51 -16.04 5.34 10.31
N PHE A 52 -15.85 4.66 11.43
CA PHE A 52 -14.71 3.77 11.64
C PHE A 52 -14.68 2.65 10.60
N LEU A 53 -15.81 1.97 10.39
CA LEU A 53 -15.89 0.88 9.42
C LEU A 53 -15.61 1.36 7.98
N GLU A 54 -16.10 2.53 7.60
CA GLU A 54 -15.77 3.10 6.29
C GLU A 54 -14.29 3.46 6.17
N ALA A 55 -13.68 4.02 7.21
CA ALA A 55 -12.23 4.28 7.23
C ALA A 55 -11.40 2.98 7.12
N LYS A 56 -11.83 1.92 7.82
CA LYS A 56 -11.22 0.57 7.72
C LYS A 56 -11.31 0.01 6.31
N LYS A 57 -12.46 0.15 5.65
CA LYS A 57 -12.63 -0.29 4.25
C LYS A 57 -11.66 0.41 3.30
N LEU A 58 -11.39 1.71 3.51
CA LEU A 58 -10.42 2.46 2.71
C LEU A 58 -9.00 1.94 2.92
N ALA A 59 -8.58 1.71 4.17
CA ALA A 59 -7.28 1.13 4.49
C ALA A 59 -7.11 -0.27 3.86
N ASP A 60 -8.13 -1.12 3.95
CA ASP A 60 -8.12 -2.48 3.39
C ASP A 60 -8.09 -2.47 1.85
N ALA A 61 -8.79 -1.52 1.21
CA ALA A 61 -8.75 -1.33 -0.24
C ALA A 61 -7.34 -0.92 -0.70
N GLN A 62 -6.70 0.03 0.01
CA GLN A 62 -5.33 0.46 -0.27
C GLN A 62 -4.33 -0.71 -0.10
N ARG A 63 -4.48 -1.49 0.98
CA ARG A 63 -3.65 -2.67 1.22
C ARG A 63 -3.81 -3.74 0.14
N THR A 64 -5.04 -3.95 -0.32
CA THR A 64 -5.34 -4.87 -1.41
C THR A 64 -4.72 -4.43 -2.73
N ALA A 65 -4.75 -3.12 -3.02
CA ALA A 65 -4.09 -2.55 -4.20
C ALA A 65 -2.57 -2.77 -4.13
N ALA A 66 -1.94 -2.47 -3.00
CA ALA A 66 -0.52 -2.67 -2.77
C ALA A 66 -0.11 -4.15 -2.96
N TYR A 67 -0.91 -5.09 -2.43
CA TYR A 67 -0.65 -6.53 -2.60
C TYR A 67 -0.76 -6.98 -4.06
N ARG A 68 -1.75 -6.49 -4.80
CA ARG A 68 -1.91 -6.83 -6.23
C ARG A 68 -0.74 -6.32 -7.05
N ASP A 69 -0.28 -5.11 -6.77
CA ASP A 69 0.88 -4.53 -7.43
C ASP A 69 2.18 -5.28 -7.07
N TRP A 70 2.36 -5.67 -5.80
CA TRP A 70 3.50 -6.50 -5.40
C TRP A 70 3.55 -7.83 -6.17
N MET A 71 2.38 -8.46 -6.36
CA MET A 71 2.27 -9.68 -7.16
C MET A 71 2.61 -9.44 -8.64
N ARG A 72 2.31 -8.25 -9.20
CA ARG A 72 2.71 -7.84 -10.56
C ARG A 72 4.23 -7.71 -10.64
N ILE A 73 4.84 -6.93 -9.75
CA ILE A 73 6.30 -6.69 -9.69
C ILE A 73 7.04 -8.03 -9.59
N ARG A 74 6.66 -8.87 -8.61
CA ARG A 74 7.30 -10.17 -8.38
C ARG A 74 7.21 -11.12 -9.59
N ARG A 75 6.11 -11.07 -10.34
CA ARG A 75 5.97 -11.87 -11.58
C ARG A 75 6.86 -11.35 -12.70
N ALA A 76 7.01 -10.04 -12.80
CA ALA A 76 7.81 -9.40 -13.84
C ALA A 76 9.32 -9.58 -13.59
N MET A 77 9.78 -9.51 -12.33
CA MET A 77 11.16 -9.81 -11.93
C MET A 77 11.60 -11.26 -12.18
N ARG A 78 10.64 -12.18 -12.34
CA ARG A 78 10.91 -13.62 -12.60
C ARG A 78 10.98 -13.96 -14.09
N LYS A 79 10.56 -13.05 -14.96
CA LYS A 79 10.64 -13.21 -16.42
C LYS A 79 11.99 -12.70 -16.92
#